data_AF-A0A968CR11-F1
#
_entry.id   AF-A0A968CR11-F1
#
_cell.length_a   1.000
_cell.length_b   1.000
_cell.length_c   1.000
_cell.angle_alpha   90.00
_cell.angle_beta   90.00
_cell.angle_gamma   90.00
#
_symmetry.space_group_name_H-M   'P 1'
#
loop_
_entity.id
_entity.type
_entity.pdbx_description
1 polymer ?
#
loop_
_entity_poly.entity_id
_entity_poly.type
_entity_poly.pdbx_seq_one_letter_code
_entity_poly.pdbx_strand_id
1 'polypeptide(L)' 'MAKMTKQEKNLLKNKLEYLKLAYHISVYRLSGEEAPEELLKKARTTRIAADFSKEELDNVLKC' A
#
# COMPACT_ATOMS: atom_id res chain seq x y z
N MET A 1 -12.60 20.36 17.63
CA MET A 1 -12.05 19.26 16.78
C MET A 1 -12.20 17.95 17.54
N ALA A 2 -12.89 16.97 16.96
CA ALA A 2 -12.95 15.63 17.56
C ALA A 2 -11.54 15.02 17.57
N LYS A 3 -11.12 14.43 18.69
CA LYS A 3 -9.82 13.74 18.80
C LYS A 3 -9.96 12.34 18.18
N MET A 4 -9.13 12.04 17.18
CA MET A 4 -9.02 10.67 16.65
C MET A 4 -8.58 9.69 17.73
N THR A 5 -9.20 8.52 17.73
CA THR A 5 -8.83 7.35 18.52
C THR A 5 -7.47 6.79 18.09
N LYS A 6 -6.87 5.97 18.96
CA LYS A 6 -5.61 5.27 18.65
C LYS A 6 -5.76 4.33 17.45
N GLN A 7 -6.92 3.69 17.31
CA GLN A 7 -7.23 2.78 16.20
C GLN A 7 -7.28 3.54 14.87
N GLU A 8 -7.98 4.68 14.81
CA GLU A 8 -8.05 5.51 13.60
C GLU A 8 -6.68 6.05 13.19
N LYS A 9 -5.85 6.46 14.16
CA LYS A 9 -4.46 6.90 13.89
C LYS A 9 -3.61 5.77 13.30
N ASN A 10 -3.75 4.56 13.82
CA ASN A 10 -3.02 3.41 13.32
C ASN A 10 -3.49 3.02 11.91
N LEU A 11 -4.79 3.04 11.66
CA LEU A 11 -5.36 2.79 10.34
C LEU A 11 -4.83 3.80 9.31
N LEU A 12 -4.82 5.09 9.65
CA LEU A 12 -4.26 6.15 8.79
C LEU A 12 -2.76 5.96 8.50
N LYS A 13 -1.97 5.55 9.50
CA LYS A 13 -0.56 5.22 9.29
C LYS A 13 -0.38 4.06 8.32
N ASN A 14 -1.17 2.99 8.47
CA ASN A 14 -1.11 1.84 7.59
C ASN A 14 -1.53 2.21 6.17
N LYS A 15 -2.59 3.02 6.01
CA LYS A 15 -3.01 3.54 4.70
C LYS A 15 -1.94 4.36 4.03
N LEU A 16 -1.28 5.27 4.76
CA LEU A 16 -0.19 6.07 4.22
C LEU A 16 1.01 5.20 3.80
N GLU A 17 1.39 4.21 4.62
CA GLU A 17 2.47 3.28 4.29
C GLU A 17 2.14 2.47 3.04
N TYR A 18 0.89 1.98 2.92
CA TYR A 18 0.46 1.27 1.72
C TYR A 18 0.58 2.15 0.47
N LEU A 19 0.10 3.40 0.52
CA LEU A 19 0.18 4.32 -0.61
C LEU A 19 1.63 4.62 -1.03
N LYS A 20 2.56 4.72 -0.08
CA LYS A 20 3.99 4.87 -0.39
C LYS A 20 4.56 3.65 -1.11
N LEU A 21 4.20 2.45 -0.65
CA LEU A 21 4.63 1.20 -1.29
C LEU A 21 4.03 1.08 -2.70
N ALA A 22 2.74 1.40 -2.86
CA ALA A 22 2.04 1.39 -4.13
C ALA A 22 2.68 2.37 -5.14
N TYR A 23 3.01 3.58 -4.68
CA TYR A 23 3.75 4.55 -5.48
C TYR A 23 5.10 3.99 -5.93
N HIS A 24 5.87 3.41 -5.01
CA HIS A 24 7.19 2.86 -5.34
C HIS A 24 7.11 1.73 -6.37
N ILE A 25 6.14 0.81 -6.22
CA ILE A 25 5.89 -0.25 -7.21
C ILE A 25 5.49 0.35 -8.56
N SER A 26 4.68 1.40 -8.56
CA SER A 26 4.28 2.10 -9.79
C SER A 26 5.46 2.76 -10.50
N VAL A 27 6.49 3.22 -9.78
CA VAL A 27 7.71 3.77 -10.38
C VAL A 27 8.47 2.69 -11.15
N TYR A 28 8.69 1.51 -10.56
CA TYR A 28 9.29 0.37 -11.27
C TYR A 28 8.50 0.00 -12.53
N ARG A 29 7.16 -0.06 -12.41
CA ARG A 29 6.30 -0.32 -13.56
C ARG A 29 6.49 0.71 -14.68
N LEU A 30 6.56 2.00 -14.35
CA LEU A 30 6.72 3.08 -15.32
C LEU A 30 8.12 3.10 -15.96
N SER A 31 9.15 2.57 -15.28
CA SER A 31 10.48 2.37 -15.86
C SER A 31 10.60 1.10 -16.69
N GLY A 32 9.56 0.25 -16.73
CA GLY A 32 9.59 -1.04 -17.42
C GLY A 32 10.36 -2.13 -16.65
N GLU A 33 10.64 -1.90 -15.37
CA GLU A 33 11.34 -2.83 -14.49
C GLU A 33 10.35 -3.58 -13.59
N GLU A 34 10.74 -4.80 -13.17
CA GLU A 34 9.98 -5.53 -12.17
C GLU A 34 10.30 -5.01 -10.77
N ALA A 35 9.26 -4.74 -9.98
CA ALA A 35 9.42 -4.37 -8.58
C ALA A 35 9.98 -5.56 -7.77
N PRO A 36 10.91 -5.34 -6.82
CA PRO A 36 11.48 -6.40 -5.99
C PRO A 36 10.42 -7.22 -5.24
N GLU A 37 10.60 -8.53 -5.14
CA GLU A 37 9.63 -9.44 -4.48
C GLU A 37 9.35 -9.04 -3.02
N GLU A 38 10.37 -8.59 -2.29
CA GLU A 38 10.21 -8.11 -0.91
C GLU A 38 9.28 -6.89 -0.84
N LEU A 39 9.36 -5.99 -1.82
CA LEU A 39 8.50 -4.81 -1.91
C LEU A 39 7.05 -5.22 -2.18
N LEU A 40 6.84 -6.18 -3.09
CA LEU A 40 5.53 -6.76 -3.40
C LEU A 40 4.92 -7.46 -2.18
N LYS A 41 5.71 -8.25 -1.45
CA LYS A 41 5.30 -8.95 -0.23
C LYS A 41 4.94 -7.96 0.88
N LYS A 42 5.71 -6.89 1.03
CA LYS A 42 5.42 -5.82 1.99
C LYS A 42 4.12 -5.09 1.63
N ALA A 43 3.90 -4.73 0.36
CA ALA A 43 2.66 -4.09 -0.09
C ALA A 43 1.43 -4.98 0.15
N ARG A 44 1.51 -6.28 -0.14
CA ARG A 44 0.45 -7.26 0.15
C ARG A 44 0.06 -7.32 1.62
N THR A 45 1.06 -7.29 2.51
CA THR A 45 0.85 -7.36 3.95
C THR A 45 0.29 -6.05 4.50
N THR A 46 0.86 -4.92 4.09
CA THR A 46 0.40 -3.58 4.51
C THR A 46 -1.01 -3.28 4.02
N ARG A 47 -1.41 -3.76 2.84
CA ARG A 47 -2.80 -3.65 2.34
C ARG A 47 -3.82 -4.17 3.35
N ILE A 48 -3.58 -5.35 3.93
CA ILE A 48 -4.49 -5.95 4.92
C ILE A 48 -4.61 -5.03 6.15
N ALA A 49 -3.47 -4.55 6.65
CA ALA A 49 -3.44 -3.67 7.82
C ALA A 49 -4.03 -2.27 7.54
N ALA A 50 -4.06 -1.87 6.27
CA ALA A 50 -4.62 -0.61 5.79
C ALA A 50 -6.11 -0.72 5.42
N ASP A 51 -6.70 -1.91 5.50
CA ASP A 51 -8.10 -2.19 5.16
C ASP A 51 -8.46 -1.80 3.70
N PHE A 52 -7.50 -1.94 2.78
CA PHE A 52 -7.75 -1.81 1.35
C PHE A 52 -8.19 -3.16 0.76
N SER A 53 -9.04 -3.15 -0.26
CA SER A 53 -9.52 -4.35 -0.93
C SER A 53 -8.41 -5.05 -1.72
N LYS A 54 -8.61 -6.33 -2.04
CA LYS A 54 -7.68 -7.05 -2.93
C LYS A 54 -7.64 -6.42 -4.33
N GLU A 55 -8.77 -5.90 -4.81
CA GLU A 55 -8.87 -5.23 -6.12
C GLU A 55 -8.05 -3.94 -6.17
N GLU A 56 -7.99 -3.17 -5.07
CA GLU A 56 -7.15 -1.97 -4.98
C GLU A 56 -5.66 -2.31 -5.05
N LEU A 57 -5.26 -3.47 -4.53
CA LEU A 57 -3.91 -3.99 -4.70
C LEU A 57 -3.67 -4.50 -6.10
N ASP A 58 -4.61 -5.27 -6.66
CA ASP A 58 -4.50 -5.75 -8.02
C ASP A 58 -4.40 -4.57 -9.01
N ASN A 59 -5.05 -3.44 -8.80
CA ASN A 59 -4.89 -2.25 -9.66
C ASN A 59 -3.50 -1.59 -9.56
N VAL A 60 -2.84 -1.72 -8.40
CA VAL A 60 -1.47 -1.24 -8.18
C VAL A 60 -0.44 -2.24 -8.75
N LEU A 61 -0.74 -3.54 -8.64
CA LEU A 61 0.16 -4.62 -9.03
C LEU A 61 -0.02 -5.10 -10.48
N LYS A 62 -1.21 -4.97 -11.07
CA LYS A 62 -1.50 -5.38 -12.43
C LYS A 62 -0.97 -4.32 -13.41
N CYS A 63 0.05 -4.73 -14.13
CA CYS A 63 -0.09 -4.92 -15.57
C CYS A 63 -0.86 -6.22 -15.81
#